data_AF-A0A7C5P2A0-F1
#
_entry.id   AF-A0A7C5P2A0-F1
#
_cell.length_a   1.000
_cell.length_b   1.000
_cell.length_c   1.000
_cell.angle_alpha   90.00
_cell.angle_beta   90.00
_cell.angle_gamma   90.00
#
_symmetry.space_group_name_H-M   'P 1'
#
loop_
_entity.id
_entity.type
_entity.pdbx_description
1 polymer ?
#
loop_
_entity_poly.entity_id
_entity_poly.type
_entity_poly.pdbx_seq_one_letter_code
_entity_poly.pdbx_strand_id
1 'polypeptide(L)'
;MEIVILEKIYGDRSGFEKLNKKLKSLLGDLEVSWKIGITQKQWAKITVEGEDKEISANLIREEFGEIPYKLSNVKEGDAYRGRFIDLGKVGYGVYVDIGVFSPAPKDVLVPLYYLKSLFGDKPVRQLIREFGWIDYIPIELEITKVEFGTREMEGKFSERQLKQIEKWMSDGYDKIFIAGTISEKVEEALIETGHSRDVKRLEELGLMEILLVLKKGTQAPGIIKEIGPYLKAAVFGAIKFE
;
A
#
# COMPACT_ATOMS: atom_id res chain seq x y z
N MET A 1 5.85 20.16 14.64
CA MET A 1 6.49 19.62 13.43
C MET A 1 5.45 18.81 12.67
N GLU A 2 5.44 18.88 11.33
CA GLU A 2 4.53 18.09 10.50
C GLU A 2 5.33 17.07 9.70
N ILE A 3 4.83 15.84 9.65
CA ILE A 3 5.46 14.70 8.98
C ILE A 3 4.36 13.99 8.19
N VAL A 4 4.63 13.64 6.95
CA VAL A 4 3.70 12.84 6.14
C VAL A 4 4.34 11.49 5.88
N ILE A 5 3.79 10.45 6.50
CA ILE A 5 4.42 9.12 6.55
C ILE A 5 4.04 8.26 5.34
N LEU A 6 4.74 7.14 5.12
CA LEU A 6 4.48 6.21 4.02
C LEU A 6 3.26 5.30 4.26
N GLU A 7 2.24 5.81 4.94
CA GLU A 7 0.96 5.15 5.20
C GLU A 7 -0.21 5.98 4.70
N LYS A 8 -1.29 5.33 4.27
CA LYS A 8 -2.54 5.99 3.88
C LYS A 8 -3.67 5.61 4.83
N ILE A 9 -4.57 6.57 5.08
CA ILE A 9 -5.82 6.32 5.79
C ILE A 9 -6.97 6.69 4.85
N TYR A 10 -7.76 5.69 4.45
CA TYR A 10 -8.87 5.79 3.50
C TYR A 10 -9.92 4.72 3.83
N GLY A 11 -10.85 4.41 2.92
CA GLY A 11 -11.88 3.40 3.14
C GLY A 11 -12.73 3.71 4.37
N ASP A 12 -12.81 2.75 5.31
CA ASP A 12 -13.63 2.87 6.52
C ASP A 12 -13.04 3.77 7.63
N ARG A 13 -11.88 4.40 7.38
CA ARG A 13 -11.17 5.30 8.32
C ARG A 13 -10.70 4.65 9.63
N SER A 14 -10.78 3.32 9.76
CA SER A 14 -10.29 2.60 10.96
C SER A 14 -8.78 2.76 11.19
N GLY A 15 -8.02 3.10 10.14
CA GLY A 15 -6.59 3.41 10.23
C GLY A 15 -6.24 4.55 11.20
N PHE A 16 -7.16 5.50 11.47
CA PHE A 16 -6.90 6.54 12.48
C PHE A 16 -6.69 5.96 13.88
N GLU A 17 -7.57 5.06 14.31
CA GLU A 17 -7.48 4.44 15.63
C GLU A 17 -6.22 3.56 15.72
N LYS A 18 -5.97 2.75 14.68
CA LYS A 18 -4.80 1.87 14.62
C LYS A 18 -3.49 2.64 14.64
N LEU A 19 -3.36 3.70 13.84
CA LEU A 19 -2.18 4.54 13.83
C LEU A 19 -2.00 5.25 15.18
N ASN A 20 -3.09 5.71 15.82
CA ASN A 20 -3.00 6.32 17.14
C ASN A 20 -2.48 5.34 18.20
N LYS A 21 -2.91 4.07 18.16
CA LYS A 21 -2.37 3.01 19.04
C LYS A 21 -0.87 2.79 18.80
N LYS A 22 -0.43 2.73 17.53
CA LYS A 22 0.99 2.60 17.17
C LYS A 22 1.81 3.80 17.65
N LEU A 23 1.34 5.03 17.42
CA LEU A 23 2.02 6.25 17.90
C LEU A 23 2.10 6.31 19.42
N LYS A 24 1.03 5.92 20.13
CA LYS A 24 1.05 5.84 21.59
C LYS A 24 2.09 4.84 22.10
N SER A 25 2.23 3.69 21.42
CA SER A 25 3.26 2.71 21.77
C SER A 25 4.68 3.20 21.46
N LEU A 26 4.85 4.02 20.42
CA LEU A 26 6.14 4.52 19.96
C LEU A 26 6.63 5.73 20.78
N LEU A 27 5.71 6.61 21.17
CA LEU A 27 6.00 7.93 21.75
C LEU A 27 5.51 8.09 23.19
N GLY A 28 4.90 7.06 23.77
CA GLY A 28 4.14 7.16 25.03
C GLY A 28 4.94 7.65 26.24
N ASP A 29 6.25 7.49 26.22
CA ASP A 29 7.16 7.90 27.29
C ASP A 29 7.79 9.29 27.07
N LEU A 30 7.42 9.99 25.98
CA LEU A 30 7.94 11.30 25.61
C LEU A 30 6.95 12.43 25.94
N GLU A 31 7.46 13.62 26.24
CA GLU A 31 6.67 14.81 26.55
C GLU A 31 6.15 15.50 25.28
N VAL A 32 5.26 14.80 24.56
CA VAL A 32 4.64 15.27 23.32
C VAL A 32 3.16 14.96 23.22
N SER A 33 2.49 15.76 22.39
CA SER A 33 1.16 15.48 21.88
C SER A 33 1.21 15.40 20.35
N TRP A 34 0.28 14.65 19.77
CA TRP A 34 0.16 14.55 18.32
C TRP A 34 -1.29 14.62 17.85
N LYS A 35 -1.44 15.05 16.60
CA LYS A 35 -2.70 15.00 15.85
C LYS A 35 -2.47 14.25 14.56
N ILE A 36 -3.40 13.35 14.24
CA ILE A 36 -3.39 12.60 12.98
C ILE A 36 -4.39 13.25 12.04
N GLY A 37 -3.93 13.60 10.85
CA GLY A 37 -4.74 14.04 9.73
C GLY A 37 -4.40 13.25 8.47
N ILE A 38 -4.95 13.68 7.35
CA ILE A 38 -4.66 13.11 6.03
C ILE A 38 -4.45 14.22 5.00
N THR A 39 -3.65 13.94 3.99
CA THR A 39 -3.52 14.79 2.80
C THR A 39 -4.71 14.59 1.84
N GLN A 40 -4.80 15.41 0.79
CA GLN A 40 -5.82 15.24 -0.26
C GLN A 40 -5.73 13.86 -0.94
N LYS A 41 -4.52 13.31 -1.10
CA LYS A 41 -4.26 11.95 -1.62
C LYS A 41 -4.22 10.87 -0.52
N GLN A 42 -4.81 11.14 0.64
CA GLN A 42 -5.04 10.19 1.74
C GLN A 42 -3.78 9.72 2.50
N TRP A 43 -2.59 10.26 2.23
CA TRP A 43 -1.40 10.02 3.06
C TRP A 43 -1.61 10.52 4.48
N ALA A 44 -1.22 9.70 5.46
CA ALA A 44 -1.32 10.02 6.87
C ALA A 44 -0.33 11.13 7.24
N LYS A 45 -0.84 12.15 7.93
CA LYS A 45 -0.11 13.34 8.31
C LYS A 45 -0.12 13.46 9.82
N ILE A 46 1.05 13.52 10.43
CA ILE A 46 1.21 13.59 11.88
C ILE A 46 1.76 14.97 12.22
N THR A 47 1.00 15.72 13.02
CA THR A 47 1.45 16.99 13.60
C THR A 47 1.85 16.75 15.04
N VAL A 48 3.12 16.95 15.37
CA VAL A 48 3.70 16.75 16.70
C VAL A 48 4.02 18.09 17.36
N GLU A 49 3.63 18.24 18.62
CA GLU A 49 3.85 19.44 19.45
C GLU A 49 4.32 19.01 20.85
N GLY A 50 5.22 19.77 21.48
CA GLY A 50 5.78 19.43 22.80
C GLY A 50 7.30 19.66 22.88
N GLU A 51 7.88 19.28 24.00
CA GLU A 51 9.31 19.45 24.28
C GLU A 51 10.14 18.46 23.44
N ASP A 52 9.73 17.18 23.39
CA ASP A 52 10.46 16.13 22.67
C ASP A 52 10.12 16.03 21.18
N LYS A 53 9.53 17.08 20.58
CA LYS A 53 8.97 17.05 19.21
C LYS A 53 9.96 16.61 18.13
N GLU A 54 11.25 16.91 18.29
CA GLU A 54 12.28 16.56 17.31
C GLU A 54 12.66 15.09 17.38
N ILE A 55 12.83 14.57 18.60
CA ILE A 55 13.11 13.15 18.84
C ILE A 55 11.91 12.32 18.37
N SER A 56 10.69 12.72 18.76
CA SER A 56 9.47 12.05 18.30
C SER A 56 9.34 12.06 16.78
N ALA A 57 9.72 13.16 16.12
CA ALA A 57 9.68 13.22 14.67
C ALA A 57 10.65 12.25 14.00
N ASN A 58 11.86 12.11 14.54
CA ASN A 58 12.83 11.16 14.02
C ASN A 58 12.37 9.71 14.23
N LEU A 59 11.83 9.37 15.40
CA LEU A 59 11.26 8.04 15.65
C LEU A 59 10.12 7.71 14.68
N ILE A 60 9.23 8.68 14.39
CA ILE A 60 8.16 8.49 13.40
C ILE A 60 8.74 8.22 12.01
N ARG A 61 9.79 8.95 11.58
CA ARG A 61 10.43 8.73 10.27
C ARG A 61 11.12 7.38 10.19
N GLU A 62 11.75 6.93 11.25
CA GLU A 62 12.42 5.63 11.30
C GLU A 62 11.41 4.48 11.21
N GLU A 63 10.31 4.56 11.96
CA GLU A 63 9.29 3.52 12.00
C GLU A 63 8.45 3.46 10.73
N PHE A 64 7.96 4.62 10.25
CA PHE A 64 6.97 4.67 9.18
C PHE A 64 7.52 5.18 7.84
N GLY A 65 8.73 5.72 7.81
CA GLY A 65 9.24 6.48 6.67
C GLY A 65 8.50 7.79 6.44
N GLU A 66 8.97 8.57 5.45
CA GLU A 66 8.39 9.86 5.07
C GLU A 66 8.31 9.97 3.54
N ILE A 67 7.23 10.58 3.04
CA ILE A 67 7.10 10.83 1.60
C ILE A 67 8.11 11.91 1.15
N PRO A 68 8.55 11.89 -0.13
CA PRO A 68 9.44 12.92 -0.68
C PRO A 68 8.83 14.33 -0.68
N TYR A 69 7.49 14.47 -0.76
CA TYR A 69 6.70 15.71 -0.81
C TYR A 69 6.96 16.61 -2.03
N LYS A 70 8.21 16.86 -2.40
CA LYS A 70 8.64 17.68 -3.53
C LYS A 70 9.25 16.82 -4.63
N LEU A 71 9.00 17.16 -5.88
CA LEU A 71 9.64 16.53 -7.03
C LEU A 71 11.17 16.65 -6.97
N SER A 72 11.70 17.75 -6.44
CA SER A 72 13.13 17.98 -6.24
C SER A 72 13.80 16.98 -5.29
N ASN A 73 13.00 16.27 -4.47
CA ASN A 73 13.49 15.25 -3.54
C ASN A 73 13.45 13.85 -4.15
N VAL A 74 12.97 13.71 -5.39
CA VAL A 74 12.95 12.46 -6.14
C VAL A 74 14.17 12.39 -7.03
N LYS A 75 14.95 11.31 -6.91
CA LYS A 75 16.18 11.09 -7.69
C LYS A 75 16.06 9.83 -8.53
N GLU A 76 16.59 9.90 -9.75
CA GLU A 76 16.76 8.72 -10.60
C GLU A 76 17.74 7.73 -9.94
N GLY A 77 17.44 6.44 -10.04
CA GLY A 77 18.18 5.35 -9.42
C GLY A 77 17.81 5.06 -7.97
N ASP A 78 17.15 5.99 -7.27
CA ASP A 78 16.72 5.79 -5.89
C ASP A 78 15.39 5.01 -5.81
N ALA A 79 15.22 4.28 -4.70
CA ALA A 79 14.03 3.49 -4.42
C ALA A 79 13.01 4.26 -3.56
N TYR A 80 11.75 4.23 -3.96
CA TYR A 80 10.64 4.87 -3.26
C TYR A 80 9.49 3.90 -3.07
N ARG A 81 8.87 3.93 -1.89
CA ARG A 81 7.61 3.23 -1.65
C ARG A 81 6.45 4.13 -2.02
N GLY A 82 5.44 3.51 -2.63
CA GLY A 82 4.22 4.16 -3.02
C GLY A 82 3.01 3.25 -2.87
N ARG A 83 1.92 3.66 -3.50
CA ARG A 83 0.64 2.95 -3.51
C ARG A 83 0.12 2.91 -4.94
N PHE A 84 -0.27 1.74 -5.43
CA PHE A 84 -0.97 1.70 -6.72
C PHE A 84 -2.19 2.62 -6.70
N ILE A 85 -2.44 3.30 -7.81
CA ILE A 85 -3.60 4.14 -8.01
C ILE A 85 -4.09 3.99 -9.45
N ASP A 86 -5.40 4.22 -9.65
CA ASP A 86 -6.01 4.28 -10.97
C ASP A 86 -5.74 3.03 -11.84
N LEU A 87 -5.60 1.86 -11.19
CA LEU A 87 -5.34 0.61 -11.89
C LEU A 87 -6.42 0.30 -12.92
N GLY A 88 -5.97 0.00 -14.15
CA GLY A 88 -6.85 -0.37 -15.25
C GLY A 88 -7.64 0.78 -15.87
N LYS A 89 -7.53 2.03 -15.35
CA LYS A 89 -8.15 3.21 -15.97
C LYS A 89 -7.49 3.60 -17.29
N VAL A 90 -6.19 3.31 -17.43
CA VAL A 90 -5.42 3.52 -18.66
C VAL A 90 -4.82 2.21 -19.18
N GLY A 91 -4.44 2.19 -20.45
CA GLY A 91 -3.91 0.99 -21.12
C GLY A 91 -2.39 0.93 -21.24
N TYR A 92 -1.66 2.04 -21.03
CA TYR A 92 -0.24 2.15 -21.34
C TYR A 92 0.70 1.91 -20.15
N GLY A 93 0.17 1.58 -18.98
CA GLY A 93 0.96 1.27 -17.78
C GLY A 93 0.09 1.26 -16.52
N VAL A 94 0.76 1.27 -15.36
CA VAL A 94 0.12 1.44 -14.04
C VAL A 94 0.73 2.66 -13.35
N TYR A 95 -0.06 3.32 -12.51
CA TYR A 95 0.39 4.48 -11.75
C TYR A 95 0.63 4.14 -10.29
N VAL A 96 1.66 4.75 -9.72
CA VAL A 96 2.00 4.64 -8.30
C VAL A 96 2.14 6.04 -7.72
N ASP A 97 1.34 6.34 -6.71
CA ASP A 97 1.50 7.54 -5.90
C ASP A 97 2.64 7.31 -4.91
N ILE A 98 3.71 8.09 -5.00
CA ILE A 98 4.85 8.10 -4.08
C ILE A 98 4.82 9.29 -3.11
N GLY A 99 3.77 10.11 -3.12
CA GLY A 99 3.63 11.27 -2.24
C GLY A 99 4.40 12.52 -2.71
N VAL A 100 4.41 12.80 -4.02
CA VAL A 100 4.86 14.10 -4.55
C VAL A 100 3.67 15.04 -4.67
N PHE A 101 3.75 16.19 -3.98
CA PHE A 101 2.70 17.22 -3.93
C PHE A 101 3.15 18.58 -4.48
N SER A 102 4.45 18.84 -4.52
CA SER A 102 5.02 20.11 -4.97
C SER A 102 5.95 19.91 -6.17
N PRO A 103 5.87 20.76 -7.22
CA PRO A 103 5.02 21.96 -7.33
C PRO A 103 3.53 21.68 -7.60
N ALA A 104 3.20 20.45 -8.00
CA ALA A 104 1.84 19.95 -8.10
C ALA A 104 1.84 18.43 -7.86
N PRO A 105 0.70 17.83 -7.48
CA PRO A 105 0.62 16.38 -7.29
C PRO A 105 0.98 15.61 -8.56
N LYS A 106 1.89 14.65 -8.44
CA LYS A 106 2.32 13.78 -9.55
C LYS A 106 2.59 12.36 -9.08
N ASP A 107 2.33 11.42 -9.98
CA ASP A 107 2.42 9.98 -9.76
C ASP A 107 3.45 9.39 -10.73
N VAL A 108 4.05 8.27 -10.35
CA VAL A 108 5.05 7.58 -11.16
C VAL A 108 4.35 6.61 -12.10
N LEU A 109 4.67 6.69 -13.39
CA LEU A 109 4.23 5.70 -14.37
C LEU A 109 5.17 4.50 -14.33
N VAL A 110 4.63 3.30 -14.22
CA VAL A 110 5.31 2.05 -14.55
C VAL A 110 4.84 1.64 -15.94
N PRO A 111 5.66 1.81 -17.00
CA PRO A 111 5.20 1.67 -18.38
C PRO A 111 4.84 0.23 -18.75
N LEU A 112 3.88 0.06 -19.67
CA LEU A 112 3.46 -1.26 -20.15
C LEU A 112 4.60 -2.02 -20.85
N TYR A 113 5.48 -1.35 -21.59
CA TYR A 113 6.60 -2.04 -22.25
C TYR A 113 7.51 -2.73 -21.22
N TYR A 114 7.72 -2.09 -20.06
CA TYR A 114 8.49 -2.66 -18.95
C TYR A 114 7.73 -3.84 -18.33
N LEU A 115 6.45 -3.67 -18.03
CA LEU A 115 5.62 -4.76 -17.48
C LEU A 115 5.61 -5.98 -18.41
N LYS A 116 5.54 -5.77 -19.73
CA LYS A 116 5.58 -6.84 -20.72
C LYS A 116 6.92 -7.57 -20.76
N SER A 117 8.02 -6.85 -20.55
CA SER A 117 9.36 -7.45 -20.48
C SER A 117 9.51 -8.41 -19.30
N LEU A 118 8.74 -8.22 -18.23
CA LEU A 118 8.77 -9.07 -17.03
C LEU A 118 7.73 -10.20 -17.07
N PHE A 119 6.50 -9.90 -17.47
CA PHE A 119 5.36 -10.79 -17.29
C PHE A 119 4.79 -11.33 -18.62
N GLY A 120 5.51 -11.10 -19.72
CA GLY A 120 5.10 -11.48 -21.07
C GLY A 120 4.20 -10.45 -21.73
N ASP A 121 3.93 -10.65 -23.02
CA ASP A 121 3.18 -9.72 -23.88
C ASP A 121 1.67 -9.71 -23.55
N LYS A 122 1.32 -9.14 -22.39
CA LYS A 122 -0.05 -9.06 -21.86
C LYS A 122 -0.49 -7.61 -21.67
N PRO A 123 -1.77 -7.28 -21.88
CA PRO A 123 -2.30 -5.96 -21.54
C PRO A 123 -2.38 -5.75 -20.02
N VAL A 124 -2.32 -4.50 -19.56
CA VAL A 124 -2.38 -4.13 -18.13
C VAL A 124 -3.55 -4.77 -17.41
N ARG A 125 -4.75 -4.78 -18.01
CA ARG A 125 -5.96 -5.38 -17.41
C ARG A 125 -5.79 -6.88 -17.14
N GLN A 126 -5.05 -7.60 -17.98
CA GLN A 126 -4.78 -9.02 -17.76
C GLN A 126 -3.80 -9.20 -16.61
N LEU A 127 -2.74 -8.38 -16.53
CA LEU A 127 -1.79 -8.39 -15.41
C LEU A 127 -2.51 -8.11 -14.09
N ILE A 128 -3.34 -7.07 -14.02
CA ILE A 128 -4.13 -6.75 -12.81
C ILE A 128 -4.93 -7.97 -12.32
N ARG A 129 -5.59 -8.68 -13.24
CA ARG A 129 -6.38 -9.87 -12.90
C ARG A 129 -5.54 -11.05 -12.44
N GLU A 130 -4.42 -11.33 -13.12
CA GLU A 130 -3.56 -12.48 -12.82
C GLU A 130 -2.80 -12.31 -11.51
N PHE A 131 -2.29 -11.10 -11.25
CA PHE A 131 -1.53 -10.79 -10.03
C PHE A 131 -2.42 -10.31 -8.87
N GLY A 132 -3.74 -10.26 -9.07
CA GLY A 132 -4.70 -9.80 -8.06
C GLY A 132 -4.49 -8.35 -7.62
N TRP A 133 -3.90 -7.51 -8.47
CA TRP A 133 -3.60 -6.13 -8.11
C TRP A 133 -4.87 -5.31 -7.91
N ILE A 134 -4.87 -4.51 -6.85
CA ILE A 134 -5.89 -3.51 -6.56
C ILE A 134 -5.23 -2.20 -6.19
N ASP A 135 -6.00 -1.11 -6.30
CA ASP A 135 -5.55 0.19 -5.83
C ASP A 135 -5.12 0.09 -4.35
N TYR A 136 -4.20 0.96 -3.98
CA TYR A 136 -3.57 1.07 -2.67
C TYR A 136 -2.62 -0.06 -2.27
N ILE A 137 -2.39 -1.13 -3.04
CA ILE A 137 -1.31 -2.07 -2.68
C ILE A 137 0.02 -1.30 -2.55
N PRO A 138 0.76 -1.46 -1.44
CA PRO A 138 2.08 -0.88 -1.26
C PRO A 138 3.07 -1.49 -2.26
N ILE A 139 3.78 -0.63 -2.99
CA ILE A 139 4.74 -1.05 -4.01
C ILE A 139 6.01 -0.25 -3.85
N GLU A 140 7.16 -0.91 -4.00
CA GLU A 140 8.45 -0.24 -4.09
C GLU A 140 8.93 -0.14 -5.55
N LEU A 141 9.29 1.08 -5.95
CA LEU A 141 9.79 1.41 -7.26
C LEU A 141 11.22 1.92 -7.19
N GLU A 142 12.02 1.64 -8.20
CA GLU A 142 13.22 2.40 -8.54
C GLU A 142 12.87 3.42 -9.63
N ILE A 143 13.19 4.69 -9.42
CA ILE A 143 12.87 5.75 -10.37
C ILE A 143 13.86 5.70 -11.54
N THR A 144 13.35 5.61 -12.75
CA THR A 144 14.17 5.49 -13.96
C THR A 144 14.27 6.78 -14.76
N LYS A 145 13.33 7.71 -14.55
CA LYS A 145 13.31 9.00 -15.25
C LYS A 145 12.55 10.05 -14.41
N VAL A 146 13.12 11.24 -14.30
CA VAL A 146 12.47 12.43 -13.73
C VAL A 146 12.63 13.61 -14.68
N GLU A 147 11.55 13.99 -15.35
CA GLU A 147 11.53 15.17 -16.23
C GLU A 147 10.90 16.36 -15.49
N PHE A 148 11.72 17.33 -15.08
CA PHE A 148 11.23 18.48 -14.30
C PHE A 148 10.35 19.42 -15.10
N GLY A 149 10.56 19.55 -16.42
CA GLY A 149 9.77 20.44 -17.27
C GLY A 149 8.33 19.96 -17.42
N THR A 150 8.15 18.72 -17.86
CA THR A 150 6.82 18.08 -18.02
C THR A 150 6.26 17.54 -16.70
N ARG A 151 7.11 17.42 -15.66
CA ARG A 151 6.79 16.84 -14.36
C ARG A 151 6.32 15.40 -14.50
N GLU A 152 7.01 14.66 -15.36
CA GLU A 152 6.78 13.25 -15.60
C GLU A 152 7.81 12.42 -14.84
N MET A 153 7.35 11.32 -14.27
CA MET A 153 8.20 10.35 -13.60
C MET A 153 7.88 8.97 -14.14
N GLU A 154 8.93 8.24 -14.46
CA GLU A 154 8.83 6.81 -14.77
C GLU A 154 9.63 6.01 -13.76
N GLY A 155 9.17 4.80 -13.49
CA GLY A 155 9.85 3.88 -12.60
C GLY A 155 9.64 2.44 -13.01
N LYS A 156 10.45 1.59 -12.40
CA LYS A 156 10.37 0.14 -12.50
C LYS A 156 10.21 -0.44 -11.10
N PHE A 157 9.69 -1.65 -10.98
CA PHE A 157 9.67 -2.35 -9.69
C PHE A 157 11.10 -2.54 -9.18
N SER A 158 11.34 -2.29 -7.88
CA SER A 158 12.63 -2.61 -7.27
C SER A 158 12.88 -4.12 -7.29
N GLU A 159 14.14 -4.55 -7.18
CA GLU A 159 14.46 -5.98 -7.07
C GLU A 159 13.74 -6.65 -5.91
N ARG A 160 13.60 -5.93 -4.79
CA ARG A 160 12.86 -6.41 -3.61
C ARG A 160 11.39 -6.61 -3.92
N GLN A 161 10.79 -5.69 -4.67
CA GLN A 161 9.41 -5.79 -5.11
C GLN A 161 9.20 -6.98 -6.07
N LEU A 162 10.12 -7.20 -7.01
CA LEU A 162 10.05 -8.33 -7.93
C LEU A 162 10.13 -9.67 -7.19
N LYS A 163 11.06 -9.82 -6.23
CA LYS A 163 11.16 -11.00 -5.37
C LYS A 163 9.89 -11.23 -4.55
N GLN A 164 9.25 -10.16 -4.08
CA GLN A 164 7.99 -10.26 -3.35
C GLN A 164 6.85 -10.75 -4.27
N ILE A 165 6.74 -10.21 -5.48
CA ILE A 165 5.76 -10.66 -6.49
C ILE A 165 5.99 -12.14 -6.83
N GLU A 166 7.24 -12.54 -7.07
CA GLU A 166 7.59 -13.93 -7.35
C GLU A 166 7.21 -14.86 -6.19
N LYS A 167 7.46 -14.46 -4.94
CA LYS A 167 7.02 -15.20 -3.75
C LYS A 167 5.50 -15.34 -3.68
N TRP A 168 4.75 -14.29 -4.02
CA TRP A 168 3.29 -14.37 -4.08
C TRP A 168 2.78 -15.32 -5.17
N MET A 169 3.52 -15.46 -6.27
CA MET A 169 3.12 -16.28 -7.42
C MET A 169 3.64 -17.73 -7.37
N SER A 170 4.51 -18.11 -6.45
CA SER A 170 5.23 -19.40 -6.51
C SER A 170 4.80 -20.45 -5.48
N ASP A 171 4.08 -20.08 -4.41
CA ASP A 171 3.78 -21.02 -3.32
C ASP A 171 2.53 -21.89 -3.53
N GLY A 172 1.75 -21.65 -4.59
CA GLY A 172 0.57 -22.45 -4.96
C GLY A 172 -0.64 -22.29 -4.02
N TYR A 173 -0.71 -21.20 -3.25
CA TYR A 173 -1.86 -20.88 -2.40
C TYR A 173 -2.62 -19.68 -2.93
N ASP A 174 -3.95 -19.79 -3.00
CA ASP A 174 -4.83 -18.64 -3.24
C ASP A 174 -4.54 -17.52 -2.24
N LYS A 175 -4.56 -16.28 -2.73
CA LYS A 175 -4.33 -15.08 -1.93
C LYS A 175 -5.41 -14.05 -2.17
N ILE A 176 -5.70 -13.28 -1.12
CA ILE A 176 -6.63 -12.15 -1.19
C ILE A 176 -5.88 -10.91 -0.72
N PHE A 177 -5.77 -9.92 -1.61
CA PHE A 177 -5.43 -8.55 -1.22
C PHE A 177 -6.70 -7.85 -0.76
N ILE A 178 -6.62 -7.19 0.38
CA ILE A 178 -7.70 -6.41 0.99
C ILE A 178 -7.15 -5.02 1.27
N ALA A 179 -7.82 -3.99 0.76
CA ALA A 179 -7.43 -2.60 0.93
C ALA A 179 -8.60 -1.77 1.47
N GLY A 180 -8.34 -0.83 2.38
CA GLY A 180 -9.35 0.12 2.88
C GLY A 180 -9.99 -0.24 4.23
N THR A 181 -9.40 -1.19 4.96
CA THR A 181 -9.73 -1.51 6.35
C THR A 181 -8.50 -2.06 7.08
N ILE A 182 -8.52 -2.11 8.40
CA ILE A 182 -7.42 -2.66 9.21
C ILE A 182 -7.56 -4.18 9.39
N SER A 183 -6.44 -4.87 9.67
CA SER A 183 -6.39 -6.32 9.87
C SER A 183 -7.32 -6.82 10.97
N GLU A 184 -7.46 -6.07 12.05
CA GLU A 184 -8.32 -6.41 13.18
C GLU A 184 -9.78 -6.65 12.73
N LYS A 185 -10.29 -5.81 11.82
CA LYS A 185 -11.63 -5.96 11.25
C LYS A 185 -11.72 -7.13 10.28
N VAL A 186 -10.65 -7.41 9.53
CA VAL A 186 -10.57 -8.59 8.66
C VAL A 186 -10.63 -9.88 9.49
N GLU A 187 -9.89 -9.92 10.60
CA GLU A 187 -9.91 -11.03 11.55
C GLU A 187 -11.29 -11.22 12.18
N GLU A 188 -11.93 -10.15 12.62
CA GLU A 188 -13.31 -10.17 13.11
C GLU A 188 -14.27 -10.75 12.05
N ALA A 189 -14.21 -10.27 10.80
CA ALA A 189 -15.05 -10.79 9.72
C ALA A 189 -14.81 -12.28 9.43
N LEU A 190 -13.56 -12.74 9.50
CA LEU A 190 -13.21 -14.15 9.34
C LEU A 190 -13.75 -15.01 10.49
N ILE A 191 -13.77 -14.49 11.72
CA ILE A 191 -14.33 -15.19 12.88
C ILE A 191 -15.84 -15.31 12.74
N GLU A 192 -16.52 -14.20 12.43
CA GLU A 192 -17.98 -14.15 12.29
C GLU A 192 -18.49 -15.05 11.17
N THR A 193 -17.72 -15.20 10.10
CA THR A 193 -18.06 -16.07 8.96
C THR A 193 -17.58 -17.51 9.13
N GLY A 194 -16.85 -17.83 10.20
CA GLY A 194 -16.31 -19.17 10.46
C GLY A 194 -15.11 -19.56 9.59
N HIS A 195 -14.50 -18.60 8.89
CA HIS A 195 -13.41 -18.80 7.93
C HIS A 195 -12.01 -18.54 8.49
N SER A 196 -11.84 -18.27 9.79
CA SER A 196 -10.50 -18.09 10.39
C SER A 196 -9.60 -19.31 10.16
N ARG A 197 -10.18 -20.52 10.11
CA ARG A 197 -9.42 -21.77 9.88
C ARG A 197 -8.97 -21.93 8.43
N ASP A 198 -9.56 -21.21 7.49
CA ASP A 198 -9.21 -21.26 6.07
C ASP A 198 -7.99 -20.40 5.74
N VAL A 199 -7.60 -19.49 6.63
CA VAL A 199 -6.43 -18.64 6.49
C VAL A 199 -5.19 -19.36 7.01
N LYS A 200 -4.17 -19.46 6.17
CA LYS A 200 -2.84 -19.96 6.53
C LYS A 200 -2.00 -18.87 7.20
N ARG A 201 -2.07 -17.65 6.67
CA ARG A 201 -1.32 -16.49 7.16
C ARG A 201 -2.03 -15.20 6.78
N LEU A 202 -1.98 -14.22 7.67
CA LEU A 202 -2.34 -12.83 7.41
C LEU A 202 -1.05 -12.01 7.44
N GLU A 203 -0.84 -11.17 6.43
CA GLU A 203 0.29 -10.23 6.36
C GLU A 203 -0.26 -8.81 6.24
N GLU A 204 0.17 -7.91 7.12
CA GLU A 204 -0.04 -6.47 6.94
C GLU A 204 1.00 -5.95 5.94
N LEU A 205 0.54 -5.49 4.77
CA LEU A 205 1.40 -4.86 3.78
C LEU A 205 1.59 -3.36 4.06
N GLY A 206 0.57 -2.75 4.67
CA GLY A 206 0.53 -1.36 5.13
C GLY A 206 -0.52 -1.21 6.23
N LEU A 207 -0.79 0.02 6.66
CA LEU A 207 -1.72 0.31 7.75
C LEU A 207 -3.15 -0.21 7.46
N MET A 208 -3.59 -0.13 6.21
CA MET A 208 -4.93 -0.52 5.75
C MET A 208 -4.91 -1.50 4.58
N GLU A 209 -3.77 -2.14 4.35
CA GLU A 209 -3.56 -3.11 3.27
C GLU A 209 -3.11 -4.44 3.84
N ILE A 210 -3.86 -5.50 3.54
CA ILE A 210 -3.69 -6.83 4.09
C ILE A 210 -3.60 -7.83 2.94
N LEU A 211 -2.74 -8.83 3.11
CA LEU A 211 -2.69 -10.02 2.28
C LEU A 211 -3.08 -11.24 3.13
N LEU A 212 -4.18 -11.89 2.75
CA LEU A 212 -4.51 -13.22 3.25
C LEU A 212 -3.89 -14.27 2.32
N VAL A 213 -3.17 -15.22 2.91
CA VAL A 213 -2.76 -16.46 2.26
C VAL A 213 -3.67 -17.56 2.74
N LEU A 214 -4.44 -18.17 1.83
CA LEU A 214 -5.40 -19.21 2.18
C LEU A 214 -4.74 -20.58 2.29
N LYS A 215 -5.43 -21.55 2.89
CA LYS A 215 -5.02 -22.95 2.90
C LYS A 215 -5.39 -23.63 1.59
N LYS A 216 -4.74 -24.76 1.30
CA LYS A 216 -5.09 -25.59 0.13
C LYS A 216 -6.53 -26.07 0.25
N GLY A 217 -7.26 -26.05 -0.86
CA GLY A 217 -8.68 -26.41 -0.91
C GLY A 217 -9.64 -25.26 -0.62
N THR A 218 -9.14 -24.11 -0.15
CA THR A 218 -9.93 -22.89 0.01
C THR A 218 -9.73 -21.96 -1.18
N GLN A 219 -10.81 -21.52 -1.82
CA GLN A 219 -10.76 -20.63 -2.97
C GLN A 219 -11.02 -19.17 -2.57
N ALA A 220 -10.19 -18.25 -3.08
CA ALA A 220 -10.28 -16.83 -2.78
C ALA A 220 -11.67 -16.21 -3.07
N PRO A 221 -12.33 -16.47 -4.21
CA PRO A 221 -13.66 -15.90 -4.49
C PRO A 221 -14.73 -16.30 -3.46
N GLY A 222 -14.64 -17.51 -2.91
CA GLY A 222 -15.57 -17.98 -1.87
C GLY A 222 -15.42 -17.16 -0.59
N ILE A 223 -14.18 -17.03 -0.10
CA ILE A 223 -13.89 -16.23 1.10
C ILE A 223 -14.28 -14.76 0.91
N ILE A 224 -13.95 -14.15 -0.24
CA ILE A 224 -14.33 -12.76 -0.54
C ILE A 224 -15.85 -12.56 -0.45
N LYS A 225 -16.62 -13.51 -0.98
CA LYS A 225 -18.10 -13.44 -0.96
C LYS A 225 -18.64 -13.45 0.47
N GLU A 226 -18.04 -14.25 1.36
CA GLU A 226 -18.50 -14.41 2.74
C GLU A 226 -18.08 -13.23 3.64
N ILE A 227 -16.83 -12.73 3.53
CA ILE A 227 -16.34 -11.62 4.36
C ILE A 227 -16.72 -10.24 3.82
N GLY A 228 -16.95 -10.10 2.51
CA GLY A 228 -17.24 -8.83 1.84
C GLY A 228 -18.39 -8.04 2.47
N PRO A 229 -19.54 -8.65 2.83
CA PRO A 229 -20.63 -7.97 3.52
C PRO A 229 -20.26 -7.31 4.86
N TYR A 230 -19.23 -7.80 5.55
CA TYR A 230 -18.71 -7.26 6.81
C TYR A 230 -17.70 -6.14 6.58
N LEU A 231 -17.05 -6.12 5.41
CA LEU A 231 -15.97 -5.20 5.05
C LEU A 231 -16.38 -4.27 3.89
N LYS A 232 -17.53 -3.61 4.02
CA LYS A 232 -18.19 -2.88 2.92
C LYS A 232 -17.36 -1.80 2.23
N ALA A 233 -16.41 -1.19 2.95
CA ALA A 233 -15.54 -0.15 2.40
C ALA A 233 -14.24 -0.71 1.79
N ALA A 234 -14.00 -2.02 1.92
CA ALA A 234 -12.79 -2.65 1.44
C ALA A 234 -12.89 -3.01 -0.04
N VAL A 235 -11.74 -2.97 -0.70
CA VAL A 235 -11.54 -3.43 -2.08
C VAL A 235 -10.76 -4.74 -2.03
N PHE A 236 -11.14 -5.68 -2.90
CA PHE A 236 -10.58 -7.02 -2.92
C PHE A 236 -9.92 -7.33 -4.26
N GLY A 237 -8.72 -7.90 -4.19
CA GLY A 237 -8.00 -8.51 -5.30
C GLY A 237 -7.64 -9.94 -4.95
N ALA A 238 -7.47 -10.81 -5.94
CA ALA A 238 -7.14 -12.20 -5.68
C ALA A 238 -6.11 -12.74 -6.66
N ILE A 239 -5.15 -13.50 -6.13
CA ILE A 239 -4.33 -14.42 -6.92
C ILE A 239 -4.98 -15.80 -6.77
N LYS A 240 -5.30 -16.40 -7.90
CA LYS A 240 -5.91 -17.73 -7.96
C LYS A 240 -4.91 -18.73 -8.51
N PHE A 241 -4.78 -19.86 -7.84
CA PHE A 241 -4.10 -21.03 -8.35
C PHE A 241 -5.14 -22.07 -8.76
N GLU A 242 -4.77 -22.90 -9.75
CA GLU A 242 -5.58 -24.04 -10.18
C GLU A 242 -5.47 -25.21 -9.22
#